data_AF-A0A8S3I6N3-F1
#
_entry.id   AF-A0A8S3I6N3-F1
#
_cell.length_a   1.000
_cell.length_b   1.000
_cell.length_c   1.000
_cell.angle_alpha   90.00
_cell.angle_beta   90.00
_cell.angle_gamma   90.00
#
_symmetry.space_group_name_H-M   'P 1'
#
loop_
_entity.id
_entity.type
_entity.pdbx_description
1 polymer ?
#
loop_
_entity_poly.entity_id
_entity_poly.type
_entity_poly.pdbx_seq_one_letter_code
_entity_poly.pdbx_strand_id
1 'polypeptide(L)'
;MADFLSCCLVCPITFSLFRDPVIAEDGHTYERESIIKWIKHDSTSPLTREQISIAGLRPNHTVRNLVSEFRKSLSTRNYKFKLGVDIKRLSTPFFQSTGKALFEAQWIGYPNGPRIVLLKLFGARAEKEASFYEQLTRHPHVVYTYGLVEQP
;
A
#
# COMPACT_ATOMS: atom_id res chain seq x y z
N MET A 1 16.61 -0.03 -0.38
CA MET A 1 16.39 1.42 -0.60
C MET A 1 14.93 1.80 -0.92
N ALA A 2 13.97 0.85 -0.96
CA ALA A 2 12.55 1.14 -1.16
C ALA A 2 11.75 1.26 0.17
N ASP A 3 12.31 0.76 1.28
CA ASP A 3 11.54 0.59 2.53
C ASP A 3 11.48 1.81 3.44
N PHE A 4 12.42 2.77 3.31
CA PHE A 4 12.43 3.99 4.14
C PHE A 4 11.56 5.12 3.60
N LEU A 5 11.18 5.09 2.32
CA LEU A 5 10.33 6.12 1.71
C LEU A 5 8.84 5.92 2.00
N SER A 6 8.43 4.76 2.52
CA SER A 6 7.00 4.44 2.66
C SER A 6 6.35 5.11 3.89
N CYS A 7 7.09 5.35 4.99
CA CYS A 7 6.50 5.91 6.20
C CYS A 7 6.18 7.42 6.07
N CYS A 8 7.00 8.20 5.34
CA CYS A 8 6.83 9.65 5.21
C CYS A 8 5.69 10.08 4.26
N LEU A 9 5.08 9.14 3.54
CA LEU A 9 4.01 9.40 2.56
C LEU A 9 2.62 9.00 3.06
N VAL A 10 2.53 8.48 4.28
CA VAL A 10 1.32 7.95 4.87
C VAL A 10 0.88 8.84 6.03
N CYS A 11 -0.40 9.18 6.07
CA CYS A 11 -0.96 9.94 7.17
C CYS A 11 -1.01 9.09 8.45
N PRO A 12 -0.55 9.61 9.60
CA PRO A 12 -0.57 8.87 10.87
C PRO A 12 -1.98 8.68 11.45
N ILE A 13 -2.99 9.43 10.97
CA ILE A 13 -4.38 9.32 11.42
C ILE A 13 -5.16 8.31 10.56
N THR A 14 -5.05 8.42 9.23
CA THR A 14 -5.82 7.58 8.30
C THR A 14 -5.09 6.30 7.89
N PHE A 15 -3.81 6.20 8.24
CA PHE A 15 -2.89 5.16 7.78
C PHE A 15 -2.88 4.99 6.27
N SER A 16 -3.24 6.02 5.50
CA SER A 16 -3.34 5.97 4.04
C SER A 16 -2.40 6.98 3.38
N LEU A 17 -2.04 6.76 2.12
CA LEU A 17 -1.26 7.73 1.35
C LEU A 17 -1.98 9.09 1.33
N PHE A 18 -1.22 10.16 1.57
CA PHE A 18 -1.81 11.51 1.58
C PHE A 18 -2.54 11.84 0.27
N ARG A 19 -3.69 12.49 0.39
CA ARG A 19 -4.42 13.09 -0.73
C ARG A 19 -4.26 14.60 -0.69
N ASP A 20 -4.54 15.21 0.46
CA ASP A 20 -4.34 16.62 0.71
C ASP A 20 -3.50 16.84 1.99
N PRO A 21 -2.17 16.62 1.92
CA PRO A 21 -1.31 16.75 3.08
C PRO A 21 -1.22 18.20 3.55
N VAL A 22 -1.37 18.40 4.86
CA VAL A 22 -1.12 19.66 5.56
C VAL A 22 -0.09 19.47 6.67
N ILE A 23 0.81 20.43 6.81
CA ILE A 23 1.74 20.50 7.94
C ILE A 23 1.12 21.36 9.05
N ALA A 24 1.22 20.90 10.29
CA ALA A 24 0.80 21.63 11.47
C ALA A 24 2.00 22.33 12.14
N GLU A 25 1.71 23.09 13.20
CA GLU A 25 2.68 23.92 13.93
C GLU A 25 3.77 23.08 14.62
N ASP A 26 3.46 21.81 14.91
CA ASP A 26 4.36 20.78 15.45
C ASP A 26 5.34 20.20 14.40
N GLY A 27 5.30 20.69 13.16
CA GLY A 27 6.13 20.23 12.05
C GLY A 27 5.71 18.89 11.43
N HIS A 28 4.63 18.25 11.91
CA HIS A 28 4.16 16.97 11.40
C HIS A 28 3.10 17.16 10.31
N THR A 29 3.02 16.17 9.40
CA THR A 29 2.09 16.22 8.27
C THR A 29 0.92 15.27 8.46
N TYR A 30 -0.28 15.77 8.20
CA TYR A 30 -1.55 15.06 8.37
C TYR A 30 -2.44 15.20 7.14
N GLU A 31 -3.42 14.31 7.00
CA GLU A 31 -4.48 14.46 6.01
C GLU A 31 -5.44 15.57 6.46
N ARG A 32 -5.70 16.55 5.58
CA ARG A 32 -6.44 17.77 5.94
C ARG A 32 -7.77 17.48 6.64
N GLU A 33 -8.60 16.64 6.04
CA GLU A 33 -9.93 16.34 6.59
C GLU A 33 -9.84 15.71 7.98
N SER A 34 -8.89 14.79 8.17
CA SER A 34 -8.73 14.05 9.41
C SER A 34 -8.18 14.91 10.54
N ILE A 35 -7.18 15.74 10.26
CA ILE A 35 -6.62 16.63 11.29
C ILE A 35 -7.59 17.76 11.66
N ILE A 36 -8.35 18.30 10.72
CA ILE A 36 -9.41 19.28 11.04
C ILE A 36 -10.48 18.65 11.94
N LYS A 37 -10.87 17.40 11.66
CA LYS A 37 -11.82 16.66 12.50
C LYS A 37 -11.25 16.42 13.91
N TRP A 38 -9.97 16.10 14.01
CA TRP A 38 -9.25 15.94 15.27
C TRP A 38 -9.22 17.25 16.08
N ILE A 39 -8.75 18.35 15.49
CA ILE A 39 -8.61 19.66 16.18
C ILE A 39 -9.95 20.19 16.70
N LYS A 40 -11.06 19.88 16.02
CA LYS A 40 -12.41 20.24 16.49
C LYS A 40 -12.82 19.54 17.78
N HIS A 41 -12.22 18.41 18.11
CA HIS A 41 -12.46 17.66 19.35
C HIS A 41 -11.36 17.92 20.38
N ASP A 42 -10.10 17.96 19.95
CA ASP A 42 -8.92 18.13 20.79
C ASP A 42 -7.88 18.99 20.05
N SER A 43 -7.59 20.19 20.55
CA SER A 43 -6.66 21.16 19.92
C SER A 43 -5.19 20.83 20.16
N THR A 44 -4.84 19.56 20.17
CA THR A 44 -3.48 19.05 20.34
C THR A 44 -3.05 18.17 19.18
N SER A 45 -1.74 18.04 18.99
CA SER A 45 -1.16 17.15 17.99
C SER A 45 -1.44 15.67 18.35
N PRO A 46 -1.93 14.85 17.41
CA PRO A 46 -2.05 13.41 17.62
C PRO A 46 -0.73 12.70 17.94
N LEU A 47 0.41 13.29 17.53
CA LEU A 47 1.74 12.69 17.68
C LEU A 47 2.51 13.26 18.87
N THR A 48 2.56 14.58 18.99
CA THR A 48 3.40 15.26 20.00
C THR A 48 2.61 15.74 21.21
N ARG A 49 1.27 15.79 21.11
CA ARG A 49 0.35 16.40 22.09
C ARG A 49 0.57 17.91 22.30
N GLU A 50 1.38 18.56 21.48
CA GLU A 50 1.55 20.02 21.49
C GLU A 50 0.31 20.71 20.97
N GLN A 51 0.05 21.95 21.38
CA GLN A 51 -1.10 22.71 20.87
C GLN A 51 -0.95 23.00 19.38
N ILE A 52 -2.01 22.73 18.62
CA ILE A 52 -2.10 23.04 17.20
C ILE A 52 -3.48 23.60 16.87
N SER A 53 -3.54 24.45 15.87
CA SER A 53 -4.77 25.14 15.47
C SER A 53 -5.12 24.88 13.99
N ILE A 54 -6.41 24.96 13.65
CA ILE A 54 -6.85 24.89 12.24
C ILE A 54 -6.22 26.03 11.42
N ALA A 55 -6.06 27.21 12.01
CA ALA A 55 -5.44 28.38 11.37
C ALA A 55 -3.93 28.21 11.13
N GLY A 56 -3.27 27.38 11.94
CA GLY A 56 -1.85 27.02 11.80
C GLY A 56 -1.58 26.01 10.69
N LEU A 57 -2.60 25.30 10.19
CA LEU A 57 -2.41 24.33 9.12
C LEU A 57 -1.97 25.01 7.81
N ARG A 58 -0.89 24.49 7.22
CA ARG A 58 -0.38 24.93 5.92
C ARG A 58 -0.36 23.77 4.94
N PRO A 59 -0.71 23.96 3.66
CA PRO A 59 -0.55 22.90 2.65
C PRO A 59 0.92 22.43 2.58
N ASN A 60 1.14 21.11 2.61
CA ASN A 60 2.47 20.55 2.42
C ASN A 60 2.65 20.12 0.96
N HIS A 61 3.02 21.09 0.11
CA HIS A 61 3.21 20.86 -1.32
C HIS A 61 4.32 19.84 -1.63
N THR A 62 5.37 19.79 -0.81
CA THR A 62 6.46 18.83 -0.96
C THR A 62 5.96 17.40 -0.83
N VAL A 63 5.24 17.08 0.25
CA VAL A 63 4.66 15.75 0.45
C VAL A 63 3.63 15.43 -0.63
N ARG A 64 2.80 16.41 -1.02
CA ARG A 64 1.83 16.24 -2.11
C ARG A 64 2.51 15.83 -3.42
N ASN A 65 3.60 16.50 -3.78
CA ASN A 65 4.38 16.19 -4.97
C ASN A 65 5.05 14.81 -4.88
N LEU A 66 5.63 14.47 -3.72
CA LEU A 66 6.23 13.15 -3.50
C LEU A 66 5.20 12.02 -3.63
N VAL A 67 3.99 12.19 -3.08
CA VAL A 67 2.91 11.20 -3.26
C VAL A 67 2.45 11.12 -4.71
N SER A 68 2.38 12.25 -5.41
CA SER A 68 2.06 12.28 -6.85
C SER A 68 3.11 11.52 -7.66
N GLU A 69 4.40 11.78 -7.44
CA GLU A 69 5.49 11.07 -8.12
C GLU A 69 5.51 9.60 -7.75
N PHE A 70 5.24 9.25 -6.48
CA PHE A 70 5.08 7.86 -6.07
C PHE A 70 3.95 7.18 -6.84
N ARG A 71 2.75 7.80 -6.91
CA ARG A 71 1.60 7.29 -7.69
C ARG A 71 1.92 7.14 -9.18
N LYS A 72 2.60 8.13 -9.78
CA LYS A 72 3.06 8.04 -11.17
C LYS A 72 4.04 6.90 -11.37
N SER A 73 4.99 6.73 -10.45
CA SER A 73 5.96 5.63 -10.50
C SER A 73 5.30 4.26 -10.39
N LEU A 74 4.13 4.17 -9.73
CA LEU A 74 3.30 2.97 -9.74
C LEU A 74 2.66 2.78 -11.13
N SER A 75 2.07 3.82 -11.74
CA SER A 75 1.40 3.72 -13.04
C SER A 75 2.33 3.53 -14.25
N THR A 76 3.55 4.09 -14.22
CA THR A 76 4.50 4.04 -15.36
C THR A 76 5.38 2.79 -15.33
N ARG A 77 5.39 2.07 -14.20
CA ARG A 77 5.97 0.73 -14.16
C ARG A 77 4.97 -0.20 -14.85
N ASN A 78 5.19 -0.48 -16.13
CA ASN A 78 4.83 -1.78 -16.69
C ASN A 78 5.34 -2.83 -15.71
N TYR A 79 4.43 -3.39 -14.92
CA TYR A 79 4.80 -4.11 -13.73
C TYR A 79 5.48 -5.45 -14.08
N LYS A 80 6.80 -5.43 -14.27
CA LYS A 80 7.67 -6.60 -14.16
C LYS A 80 8.03 -6.77 -12.69
N PHE A 81 7.24 -7.58 -11.98
CA PHE A 81 7.53 -7.94 -10.59
C PHE A 81 8.42 -9.18 -10.56
N LYS A 82 9.57 -9.09 -9.89
CA LYS A 82 10.40 -10.23 -9.55
C LYS A 82 10.04 -10.65 -8.12
N LEU A 83 9.63 -11.90 -7.94
CA LEU A 83 9.49 -12.47 -6.60
C LEU A 83 10.87 -12.40 -5.92
N GLY A 84 10.94 -11.84 -4.72
CA GLY A 84 12.15 -11.85 -3.90
C GLY A 84 12.44 -13.21 -3.26
N VAL A 85 11.67 -14.24 -3.65
CA VAL A 85 11.70 -15.59 -3.10
C VAL A 85 11.47 -16.58 -4.24
N ASP A 86 12.23 -17.67 -4.25
CA ASP A 86 12.08 -18.72 -5.24
C ASP A 86 10.94 -19.66 -4.81
N ILE A 87 9.94 -19.83 -5.66
CA ILE A 87 8.77 -20.68 -5.42
C ILE A 87 8.52 -21.61 -6.60
N LYS A 88 8.03 -22.81 -6.31
CA LYS A 88 7.61 -23.79 -7.32
C LYS A 88 6.08 -23.81 -7.37
N ARG A 89 5.50 -23.47 -8.52
CA ARG A 89 4.06 -23.66 -8.78
C ARG A 89 3.75 -25.15 -8.80
N LEU A 90 2.74 -25.57 -8.05
CA LEU A 90 2.45 -26.99 -7.84
C LEU A 90 1.35 -27.54 -8.77
N SER A 91 0.47 -26.69 -9.32
CA SER A 91 -0.76 -27.17 -9.98
C SER A 91 -1.37 -26.26 -11.06
N THR A 92 -2.38 -26.80 -11.76
CA THR A 92 -3.44 -26.02 -12.43
C THR A 92 -4.16 -25.13 -11.42
N PRO A 93 -4.78 -24.02 -11.85
CA PRO A 93 -5.48 -23.17 -10.89
C PRO A 93 -6.60 -23.98 -10.22
N PHE A 94 -6.60 -24.04 -8.90
CA PHE A 94 -7.65 -24.76 -8.15
C PHE A 94 -8.95 -23.93 -8.09
N PHE A 95 -8.86 -22.64 -8.41
CA PHE A 95 -10.00 -21.76 -8.58
C PHE A 95 -9.73 -20.78 -9.72
N GLN A 96 -10.73 -20.57 -10.58
CA GLN A 96 -10.67 -19.60 -11.65
C GLN A 96 -12.04 -18.93 -11.83
N SER A 97 -12.04 -17.62 -11.99
CA SER A 97 -13.21 -16.81 -12.32
C SER A 97 -12.85 -15.76 -13.36
N THR A 98 -13.84 -15.00 -13.83
CA THR A 98 -13.61 -13.93 -14.80
C THR A 98 -12.63 -12.90 -14.22
N GLY A 99 -11.42 -12.88 -14.77
CA GLY A 99 -10.37 -11.95 -14.35
C GLY A 99 -9.45 -12.45 -13.22
N LYS A 100 -9.64 -13.65 -12.66
CA LYS A 100 -8.83 -14.15 -11.53
C LYS A 100 -8.52 -15.65 -11.60
N ALA A 101 -7.36 -16.06 -11.11
CA ALA A 101 -7.02 -17.45 -10.88
C ALA A 101 -6.16 -17.63 -9.62
N LEU A 102 -6.39 -18.69 -8.85
CA LEU A 102 -5.63 -19.05 -7.66
C LEU A 102 -4.82 -20.33 -7.92
N PHE A 103 -3.53 -20.30 -7.56
CA PHE A 103 -2.62 -21.44 -7.69
C PHE A 103 -2.04 -21.82 -6.33
N GLU A 104 -1.71 -23.09 -6.14
CA GLU A 104 -0.90 -23.52 -4.99
C GLU A 104 0.59 -23.45 -5.36
N ALA A 105 1.40 -23.00 -4.41
CA ALA A 105 2.84 -22.89 -4.55
C ALA A 105 3.57 -23.35 -3.27
N GLN A 106 4.83 -23.73 -3.44
CA GLN A 106 5.71 -24.12 -2.34
C GLN A 106 7.05 -23.40 -2.44
N TRP A 107 7.65 -23.12 -1.28
CA TRP A 107 9.00 -22.58 -1.16
C TRP A 107 10.03 -23.51 -1.80
N ILE A 108 10.93 -22.96 -2.61
CA ILE A 108 12.10 -23.70 -3.08
C ILE A 108 13.17 -23.63 -1.98
N GLY A 109 13.64 -24.78 -1.51
CA GLY A 109 14.69 -24.88 -0.49
C GLY A 109 14.23 -24.83 0.97
N TYR A 110 12.94 -24.64 1.25
CA TYR A 110 12.35 -24.73 2.60
C TYR A 110 11.24 -25.78 2.64
N PRO A 111 11.53 -27.04 3.02
CA PRO A 111 10.56 -28.15 2.95
C PRO A 111 9.33 -27.96 3.86
N ASN A 112 9.42 -27.16 4.92
CA ASN A 112 8.35 -26.89 5.89
C ASN A 112 7.89 -25.42 5.91
N GLY A 113 8.02 -24.71 4.79
CA GLY A 113 7.52 -23.34 4.70
C GLY A 113 5.98 -23.27 4.78
N PRO A 114 5.41 -22.11 5.12
CA PRO A 114 3.95 -21.93 5.15
C PRO A 114 3.33 -22.22 3.78
N ARG A 115 2.08 -22.72 3.75
CA ARG A 115 1.33 -22.95 2.51
C ARG A 115 1.19 -21.64 1.75
N ILE A 116 1.48 -21.67 0.44
CA ILE A 116 1.40 -20.48 -0.41
C ILE A 116 0.28 -20.63 -1.46
N VAL A 117 -0.59 -19.63 -1.56
CA VAL A 117 -1.55 -19.42 -2.65
C VAL A 117 -1.13 -18.21 -3.50
N LEU A 118 -0.93 -18.40 -4.80
CA LEU A 118 -0.69 -17.32 -5.75
C LEU A 118 -1.99 -16.84 -6.37
N LEU A 119 -2.31 -15.56 -6.20
CA LEU A 119 -3.38 -14.91 -6.94
C LEU A 119 -2.84 -14.29 -8.22
N LYS A 120 -3.40 -14.71 -9.34
CA LYS A 120 -3.25 -14.02 -10.60
C LYS A 120 -4.49 -13.22 -10.94
N LEU A 121 -4.27 -11.96 -11.31
CA LEU A 121 -5.26 -11.07 -11.89
C LEU A 121 -5.10 -10.99 -13.42
N PHE A 122 -6.21 -10.82 -14.13
CA PHE A 122 -6.27 -10.73 -15.58
C PHE A 122 -7.22 -9.60 -16.01
N GLY A 123 -6.96 -9.01 -17.18
CA GLY A 123 -7.84 -8.03 -17.81
C GLY A 123 -7.76 -6.61 -17.25
N ALA A 124 -8.51 -5.68 -17.85
CA ALA A 124 -8.38 -4.23 -17.63
C ALA A 124 -8.75 -3.75 -16.21
N ARG A 125 -9.39 -4.59 -15.37
CA ARG A 125 -9.73 -4.27 -13.98
C ARG A 125 -8.66 -4.70 -12.97
N ALA A 126 -7.63 -5.42 -13.43
CA ALA A 126 -6.57 -5.95 -12.58
C ALA A 126 -5.86 -4.86 -11.76
N GLU A 127 -5.70 -3.65 -12.30
CA GLU A 127 -5.03 -2.53 -11.61
C GLU A 127 -5.80 -2.03 -10.38
N LYS A 128 -7.11 -1.80 -10.51
CA LYS A 128 -7.95 -1.37 -9.39
C LYS A 128 -8.03 -2.45 -8.32
N GLU A 129 -8.17 -3.71 -8.72
CA GLU A 129 -8.22 -4.83 -7.77
C GLU A 129 -6.87 -5.10 -7.10
N ALA A 130 -5.76 -5.00 -7.82
CA ALA A 130 -4.41 -5.13 -7.25
C ALA A 130 -4.20 -4.11 -6.12
N SER A 131 -4.61 -2.85 -6.32
CA SER A 131 -4.50 -1.80 -5.30
C SER A 131 -5.36 -2.07 -4.05
N PHE A 132 -6.49 -2.77 -4.19
CA PHE A 132 -7.32 -3.18 -3.07
C PHE A 132 -6.66 -4.31 -2.27
N TYR A 133 -6.10 -5.31 -2.95
CA TYR A 133 -5.36 -6.39 -2.29
C TYR A 133 -4.08 -5.87 -1.61
N GLU A 134 -3.41 -4.87 -2.17
CA GLU A 134 -2.27 -4.18 -1.54
C GLU A 134 -2.62 -3.58 -0.17
N GLN A 135 -3.81 -2.99 -0.03
CA GLN A 135 -4.26 -2.45 1.26
C GLN A 135 -4.51 -3.56 2.30
N LEU A 136 -4.96 -4.74 1.87
CA LEU A 136 -5.18 -5.91 2.74
C LEU A 136 -3.87 -6.59 3.18
N THR A 137 -2.77 -6.43 2.44
CA THR A 137 -1.46 -7.03 2.78
C THR A 137 -0.78 -6.46 4.04
N ARG A 138 -1.38 -5.46 4.67
CA ARG A 138 -0.92 -4.91 5.97
C ARG A 138 -1.31 -5.79 7.17
N HIS A 139 -1.96 -6.93 6.94
CA HIS A 139 -2.40 -7.84 7.98
C HIS A 139 -1.30 -8.86 8.35
N PRO A 140 -0.97 -9.06 9.64
CA PRO A 140 0.20 -9.85 10.09
C PRO A 140 0.12 -11.35 9.76
N HIS A 141 -1.08 -11.86 9.44
CA HIS A 141 -1.28 -13.25 9.01
C HIS A 141 -1.48 -13.43 7.49
N VAL A 142 -1.33 -12.35 6.72
CA VAL A 142 -1.45 -12.39 5.25
C VAL A 142 -0.04 -12.27 4.66
N VAL A 143 0.59 -13.42 4.42
CA VAL A 143 1.87 -13.51 3.71
C VAL A 143 1.56 -13.89 2.27
N TYR A 144 1.46 -12.92 1.36
CA TYR A 144 1.38 -13.25 -0.07
C TYR A 144 2.10 -12.32 -1.02
N THR A 145 2.69 -12.98 -2.02
CA THR A 145 3.38 -12.44 -3.18
C THR A 145 2.46 -12.42 -4.39
N TYR A 146 2.64 -11.44 -5.27
CA TYR A 146 1.83 -11.21 -6.47
C TYR A 146 2.39 -11.98 -7.68
N GLY A 147 1.54 -12.66 -8.46
CA GLY A 147 1.97 -13.49 -9.60
C GLY A 147 1.21 -13.23 -10.91
N LEU A 148 1.92 -13.23 -12.04
CA LEU A 148 1.40 -13.33 -13.41
C LEU A 148 1.48 -14.78 -13.91
N VAL A 149 0.67 -15.10 -14.91
CA VAL A 149 0.67 -16.36 -15.70
C VAL A 149 0.78 -15.86 -17.12
N GLU A 150 1.65 -16.46 -17.88
CA GLU A 150 1.77 -16.14 -19.29
C GLU A 150 0.62 -16.83 -20.03
N GLN A 151 0.05 -16.17 -21.03
CA GLN A 151 -0.66 -16.86 -22.09
C GLN A 151 0.27 -16.92 -23.31
N PRO A 152 0.20 -18.01 -24.08
CA PRO A 152 1.19 -18.40 -25.09
C PRO A 152 1.42 -17.37 -26.19
#